data_AF-A0A256WDC1-F1
#
_entry.id   AF-A0A256WDC1-F1
#
_cell.length_a   1.000
_cell.length_b   1.000
_cell.length_c   1.000
_cell.angle_alpha   90.00
_cell.angle_beta   90.00
_cell.angle_gamma   90.00
#
_symmetry.space_group_name_H-M   'P 1'
#
loop_
_entity.id
_entity.type
_entity.pdbx_description
1 polymer ?
#
loop_
_entity_poly.entity_id
_entity_poly.type
_entity_poly.pdbx_seq_one_letter_code
_entity_poly.pdbx_strand_id
1 'polypeptide(L)' 'MAKNKKIKGNIVYSTNQDYQYDFDGDDTIETPPPSGQNLKVWLDRKQRKGKVVTLIEGFVGNDDDLKGLAKQLKTKCGG' A
#
# COMPACT_ATOMS: atom_id res chain seq x y z
N MET A 1 20.48 11.78 -0.99
CA MET A 1 19.58 12.59 -0.13
C MET A 1 19.02 11.67 0.94
N ALA A 2 19.53 11.74 2.17
CA ALA A 2 19.10 10.86 3.27
C ALA A 2 17.67 11.21 3.69
N LYS A 3 16.78 10.21 3.74
CA LYS A 3 15.38 10.39 4.19
C LYS A 3 15.39 10.74 5.68
N ASN A 4 14.86 11.90 6.04
CA ASN A 4 14.67 12.30 7.44
C ASN A 4 13.58 11.42 8.07
N LYS A 5 13.97 10.50 8.95
CA LYS A 5 13.06 9.60 9.65
C LYS A 5 12.37 10.36 10.79
N LYS A 6 11.05 10.45 10.76
CA LYS A 6 10.27 11.15 11.80
C LYS A 6 10.08 10.20 13.00
N ILE A 7 10.22 10.75 14.20
CA ILE A 7 10.01 10.03 15.47
C ILE A 7 8.54 10.22 15.86
N LYS A 8 7.86 9.14 16.26
CA LYS A 8 6.45 9.18 16.66
C LYS A 8 6.34 9.30 18.19
N GLY A 9 5.53 10.23 18.69
CA GLY A 9 5.24 10.38 20.12
C GLY A 9 6.07 11.45 20.85
N ASN A 10 5.91 11.52 22.17
CA ASN A 10 6.63 12.48 23.01
C ASN A 10 8.12 12.11 23.06
N ILE A 11 8.98 13.04 22.67
CA ILE A 11 10.44 12.89 22.81
C ILE A 11 10.76 12.94 24.31
N VAL A 12 11.21 11.81 24.86
CA VAL A 12 11.71 11.72 26.24
C VAL A 12 13.21 11.55 26.19
N TYR A 13 13.94 12.42 26.89
CA TYR A 13 15.38 12.28 27.06
C TYR A 13 15.64 11.21 28.13
N SER A 14 16.05 10.02 27.70
CA SER A 14 16.43 8.91 28.56
C SER A 14 17.95 8.85 28.72
N THR A 15 18.44 8.64 29.94
CA THR A 15 19.86 8.35 30.24
C THR A 15 20.19 6.86 30.14
N ASN A 16 19.21 6.02 29.82
CA ASN A 16 19.42 4.60 29.62
C ASN A 16 20.15 4.37 28.28
N GLN A 17 21.32 3.71 28.34
CA GLN A 17 22.16 3.44 27.16
C GLN A 17 21.49 2.52 26.14
N ASP A 18 20.50 1.73 26.57
CA ASP A 18 19.75 0.81 25.70
C ASP A 18 18.46 1.42 25.12
N TYR A 19 18.19 2.71 25.35
CA TYR A 19 16.97 3.34 24.87
C TYR A 19 17.00 3.54 23.35
N GLN A 20 16.08 2.88 22.63
CA GLN A 20 15.88 3.03 21.19
C GLN A 20 14.64 3.87 20.91
N TYR A 21 14.75 4.84 20.01
CA TYR A 21 13.61 5.62 19.54
C TYR A 21 12.80 4.79 18.54
N ASP A 22 11.48 4.75 18.75
CA ASP A 22 10.53 4.31 17.73
C ASP A 22 10.45 5.39 16.64
N PHE A 23 11.34 5.24 15.68
CA PHE A 23 11.21 5.95 14.42
C PHE A 23 10.06 5.35 13.62
N ASP A 24 9.39 6.13 12.75
CA ASP A 24 8.54 5.61 11.67
C ASP A 24 9.39 4.68 10.78
N GLY A 25 9.62 3.46 11.24
CA GLY A 25 9.96 2.34 10.41
C GLY A 25 8.74 2.11 9.56
N ASP A 26 8.96 2.11 8.24
CA ASP A 26 8.11 1.52 7.23
C ASP A 26 7.15 0.52 7.88
N ASP A 27 5.90 0.94 8.13
CA ASP A 27 4.81 0.02 8.43
C ASP A 27 4.65 -0.78 7.14
N THR A 28 5.57 -1.72 6.88
CA THR A 28 5.47 -2.68 5.80
C THR A 28 4.32 -3.58 6.18
N ILE A 29 3.12 -3.15 5.81
CA ILE A 29 1.94 -3.98 5.82
C ILE A 29 2.27 -5.17 4.94
N GLU A 30 2.48 -6.33 5.57
CA GLU A 30 2.74 -7.57 4.86
C GLU A 30 1.54 -7.89 3.99
N THR A 31 1.79 -8.10 2.69
CA THR A 31 0.73 -8.46 1.75
C THR A 31 0.35 -9.92 1.99
N PRO A 32 -0.90 -10.23 2.38
CA PRO A 32 -1.34 -11.60 2.57
C PRO A 32 -1.32 -12.38 1.24
N PRO A 33 -1.30 -13.73 1.29
CA PRO A 33 -1.35 -14.55 0.09
C PRO A 33 -2.63 -14.26 -0.72
N PRO A 34 -2.63 -14.52 -2.05
CA PRO A 34 -3.78 -14.22 -2.91
C PRO A 34 -5.11 -14.82 -2.43
N SER A 35 -5.10 -16.00 -1.80
CA SER A 35 -6.28 -16.65 -1.23
C SER A 35 -6.86 -15.94 -0.01
N GLY A 36 -6.06 -15.12 0.68
CA GLY A 36 -6.48 -14.31 1.82
C GLY A 36 -6.95 -12.90 1.44
N GLN A 37 -6.92 -12.55 0.16
CA GLN A 37 -7.34 -11.24 -0.35
C GLN A 37 -8.80 -11.27 -0.78
N ASN A 38 -9.60 -10.36 -0.25
CA ASN A 38 -11.00 -10.18 -0.68
C ASN A 38 -11.13 -8.92 -1.54
N LEU A 39 -10.80 -9.06 -2.82
CA LEU A 39 -10.89 -7.96 -3.78
C LEU A 39 -12.32 -7.84 -4.34
N LYS A 40 -12.85 -6.62 -4.36
CA LYS A 40 -14.16 -6.31 -4.95
C LYS A 40 -13.98 -5.74 -6.35
N VAL A 41 -14.68 -6.31 -7.33
CA VAL A 41 -14.56 -5.93 -8.74
C VAL A 41 -15.89 -5.37 -9.24
N TRP A 42 -15.85 -4.19 -9.83
CA TRP A 42 -17.02 -3.45 -10.29
C TRP A 42 -16.81 -2.92 -11.71
N LEU A 43 -17.91 -2.74 -12.44
CA LEU A 43 -17.91 -2.00 -13.71
C LEU A 43 -18.28 -0.55 -13.45
N ASP A 44 -17.33 0.36 -13.61
CA ASP A 44 -17.57 1.80 -13.56
C ASP A 44 -17.84 2.33 -14.98
N ARG A 45 -18.99 2.99 -15.12
CA ARG A 45 -19.46 3.60 -16.37
C ARG A 45 -19.60 5.12 -16.23
N LYS A 46 -19.50 5.66 -15.02
CA LYS A 46 -19.82 7.05 -14.72
C LYS A 46 -18.67 7.96 -15.18
N GLN A 47 -19.00 9.03 -15.91
CA GLN A 47 -18.02 10.02 -16.39
C GLN A 47 -16.87 9.45 -17.24
N ARG A 48 -17.08 8.31 -17.91
CA ARG A 48 -16.07 7.65 -18.76
C ARG A 48 -16.25 7.88 -20.27
N LYS A 49 -17.01 8.92 -20.68
CA LYS A 49 -17.29 9.23 -22.10
C LYS A 49 -17.79 8.02 -22.90
N GLY A 50 -18.69 7.23 -22.31
CA GLY A 50 -19.26 6.02 -22.92
C GLY A 50 -18.40 4.75 -22.78
N LYS A 51 -17.17 4.83 -22.26
CA LYS A 51 -16.34 3.66 -22.00
C LYS A 51 -16.72 3.00 -20.68
N VAL A 52 -16.61 1.67 -20.62
CA VAL A 52 -16.73 0.90 -19.38
C VAL A 52 -15.34 0.61 -18.87
N VAL A 53 -15.08 0.85 -17.59
CA VAL A 53 -13.81 0.50 -16.94
C VAL A 53 -14.07 -0.44 -15.77
N THR A 54 -13.09 -1.29 -15.45
CA THR A 54 -13.16 -2.18 -14.31
C THR A 54 -12.46 -1.53 -13.12
N LEU A 55 -13.19 -1.33 -12.02
CA LEU A 55 -12.67 -0.85 -10.75
C LEU A 55 -12.42 -2.04 -9.82
N ILE A 56 -11.23 -2.12 -9.23
CA ILE A 56 -10.84 -3.17 -8.30
C ILE A 56 -10.45 -2.49 -6.98
N GLU A 57 -11.09 -2.88 -5.88
CA GLU A 57 -10.90 -2.31 -4.55
C GLU A 57 -10.70 -3.39 -3.49
N GLY A 58 -10.24 -3.00 -2.30
CA GLY A 58 -10.09 -3.90 -1.15
C GLY A 58 -8.75 -4.64 -1.08
N PHE A 59 -7.74 -4.18 -1.81
CA PHE A 59 -6.38 -4.71 -1.69
C PHE A 59 -5.77 -4.32 -0.34
N VAL A 60 -5.21 -5.30 0.36
CA VAL A 60 -4.49 -5.11 1.63
C VAL A 60 -3.04 -5.51 1.43
N GLY A 61 -2.08 -4.66 1.79
CA GLY A 61 -0.66 -4.98 1.61
C GLY A 61 0.17 -3.75 1.33
N ASN A 62 1.40 -3.95 0.90
CA ASN A 62 2.30 -2.85 0.56
C ASN A 62 1.99 -2.27 -0.84
N ASP A 63 2.44 -1.03 -1.04
CA ASP A 63 2.23 -0.28 -2.28
C ASP A 63 2.94 -0.89 -3.50
N ASP A 64 4.05 -1.58 -3.30
CA ASP A 64 4.84 -2.14 -4.39
C ASP A 64 4.19 -3.40 -4.99
N ASP A 65 3.56 -4.23 -4.15
CA ASP A 65 2.74 -5.36 -4.55
C ASP A 65 1.46 -4.90 -5.25
N LEU A 66 0.83 -3.81 -4.77
CA LEU A 66 -0.30 -3.20 -5.46
C LEU A 66 0.08 -2.74 -6.87
N LYS A 67 1.23 -2.07 -7.03
CA LYS A 67 1.76 -1.67 -8.35
C LYS A 67 2.10 -2.88 -9.21
N GLY A 68 2.67 -3.94 -8.61
CA GLY A 68 2.95 -5.21 -9.27
C GLY A 68 1.70 -5.86 -9.84
N LEU A 69 0.65 -5.97 -9.03
CA LEU A 69 -0.66 -6.48 -9.45
C LEU A 69 -1.27 -5.62 -10.57
N ALA A 70 -1.22 -4.29 -10.44
CA ALA A 70 -1.72 -3.38 -11.47
C ALA A 70 -1.00 -3.56 -12.81
N LYS A 71 0.32 -3.79 -12.80
CA LYS A 71 1.11 -4.07 -14.01
C LYS A 71 0.67 -5.39 -14.66
N GLN A 72 0.53 -6.46 -13.87
CA GLN A 72 0.09 -7.76 -14.36
C GLN A 72 -1.29 -7.69 -15.01
N LEU A 73 -2.25 -7.00 -14.38
CA LEU A 73 -3.60 -6.84 -14.92
C LEU A 73 -3.61 -6.03 -16.22
N LYS A 74 -2.84 -4.94 -16.30
CA LYS A 74 -2.71 -4.16 -17.54
C LYS A 74 -2.16 -5.01 -18.68
N THR A 75 -1.13 -5.81 -18.42
CA THR A 75 -0.55 -6.70 -19.45
C THR A 75 -1.53 -7.78 -19.89
N LYS A 76 -2.32 -8.35 -18.97
CA LYS A 76 -3.24 -9.45 -19.29
C LYS A 76 -4.57 -8.99 -19.88
N CYS A 77 -5.07 -7.83 -19.49
CA CYS A 77 -6.44 -7.38 -19.78
C CYS A 77 -6.54 -6.05 -20.53
N GLY A 78 -5.43 -5.30 -20.65
CA GLY A 78 -5.40 -3.96 -21.23
C GLY A 78 -4.54 -3.84 -22.49
N GLY A 79 -4.34 -4.95 -23.20
CA GLY A 79 -3.80 -4.92 -24.57
C GLY A 79 -4.65 -4.12 -25.53
#